data_AF-A0A4R6VK46-F1
#
_entry.id   AF-A0A4R6VK46-F1
#
_cell.length_a   1.000
_cell.length_b   1.000
_cell.length_c   1.000
_cell.angle_alpha   90.00
_cell.angle_beta   90.00
_cell.angle_gamma   90.00
#
_symmetry.space_group_name_H-M   'P 1'
#
loop_
_entity.id
_entity.type
_entity.pdbx_description
1 polymer ?
#
loop_
_entity_poly.entity_id
_entity_poly.type
_entity_poly.pdbx_seq_one_letter_code
_entity_poly.pdbx_strand_id
1 'polypeptide(L)'
;MSSLSKFSADHLSHHANRLVASPAHFQRHCNAVFDQEGFAKAYETIKAWPNYAPTPLVELAGLASAIGVEHILYKDEGTRFGLGSFKALGGAYAVSRLVEKLGSNQITVASATDGNHGRSVAWGAKNVGAQAVIYIHKEVSKGREAALKALGARVVRIDGNYDDSVRACAEDATANGWHVVSDTSWPGYQEMPKLVMDGYSVMAHEAIDQSPLPPTHIFLQGGVGGLAAAVIARYVAEYGANAPRFIVVEPAFAPCLYESAKAGRPRTVSVEHETLMAGLSCGEVSELAWPILQHCVADFITMADPLVAPAMQLLAQSPFGDKAITAGESAVAGIAALLACAQDQNLRDALDLSQTSRVMLIGTEGATDPEIYAQLINQAS
;
A
#
# COMPACT_ATOMS: atom_id res chain seq x y z
N MET A 1 -17.24 26.42 -7.48
CA MET A 1 -17.85 25.08 -7.28
C MET A 1 -17.20 24.46 -6.06
N SER A 2 -17.93 23.72 -5.23
CA SER A 2 -17.35 23.03 -4.06
C SER A 2 -16.19 22.14 -4.51
N SER A 3 -15.06 22.13 -3.81
CA SER A 3 -13.94 21.21 -4.09
C SER A 3 -14.37 19.74 -4.13
N LEU A 4 -15.47 19.40 -3.44
CA LEU A 4 -16.05 18.06 -3.41
C LEU A 4 -16.79 17.64 -4.69
N SER A 5 -17.23 18.59 -5.53
CA SER A 5 -18.01 18.24 -6.74
C SER A 5 -17.21 17.48 -7.79
N LYS A 6 -15.88 17.40 -7.64
CA LYS A 6 -14.98 16.60 -8.48
C LYS A 6 -15.04 15.10 -8.15
N PHE A 7 -15.61 14.71 -7.00
CA PHE A 7 -15.66 13.33 -6.53
C PHE A 7 -17.04 12.73 -6.77
N SER A 8 -17.31 12.29 -8.00
CA SER A 8 -18.56 11.59 -8.34
C SER A 8 -18.46 10.09 -8.08
N ALA A 9 -19.54 9.51 -7.57
CA ALA A 9 -19.72 8.07 -7.45
C ALA A 9 -19.77 7.35 -8.80
N ASP A 10 -20.03 8.05 -9.92
CA ASP A 10 -20.01 7.48 -11.28
C ASP A 10 -18.62 6.96 -11.67
N HIS A 11 -17.57 7.42 -11.00
CA HIS A 11 -16.20 6.95 -11.19
C HIS A 11 -15.85 5.73 -10.32
N LEU A 12 -16.81 5.20 -9.55
CA LEU A 12 -16.62 4.06 -8.67
C LEU A 12 -17.40 2.83 -9.15
N SER A 13 -16.85 1.65 -8.91
CA SER A 13 -17.63 0.40 -8.82
C SER A 13 -17.51 -0.16 -7.42
N HIS A 14 -18.59 -0.74 -6.89
CA HIS A 14 -18.64 -1.27 -5.52
C HIS A 14 -19.09 -2.73 -5.51
N HIS A 15 -18.43 -3.53 -4.68
CA HIS A 15 -18.77 -4.92 -4.40
C HIS A 15 -18.76 -5.15 -2.89
N ALA A 16 -19.95 -5.35 -2.32
CA ALA A 16 -20.11 -5.82 -0.95
C ALA A 16 -19.78 -7.31 -0.84
N ASN A 17 -18.77 -7.65 -0.03
CA ASN A 17 -18.32 -9.00 0.18
C ASN A 17 -19.22 -9.75 1.18
N ARG A 18 -20.09 -10.61 0.65
CA ARG A 18 -21.04 -11.38 1.46
C ARG A 18 -20.41 -12.45 2.36
N LEU A 19 -19.13 -12.75 2.19
CA LEU A 19 -18.40 -13.67 3.08
C LEU A 19 -18.12 -13.04 4.45
N VAL A 20 -18.12 -11.71 4.53
CA VAL A 20 -17.87 -10.96 5.77
C VAL A 20 -19.20 -10.69 6.47
N ALA A 21 -19.62 -11.65 7.30
CA ALA A 21 -20.82 -11.50 8.12
C ALA A 21 -20.53 -10.89 9.50
N SER A 22 -19.34 -11.14 10.07
CA SER A 22 -18.92 -10.65 11.38
C SER A 22 -17.40 -10.69 11.56
N PRO A 23 -16.79 -9.72 12.27
CA PRO A 23 -15.38 -9.76 12.64
C PRO A 23 -14.94 -10.94 13.51
N ALA A 24 -15.87 -11.69 14.11
CA ALA A 24 -15.59 -12.80 15.02
C ALA A 24 -14.68 -13.89 14.44
N HIS A 25 -14.60 -14.01 13.10
CA HIS A 25 -13.77 -15.01 12.42
C HIS A 25 -12.46 -14.45 11.85
N PHE A 26 -12.26 -13.12 11.86
CA PHE A 26 -11.10 -12.48 11.22
C PHE A 26 -9.77 -13.00 11.79
N GLN A 27 -9.72 -13.20 13.11
CA GLN A 27 -8.50 -13.62 13.80
C GLN A 27 -8.01 -14.99 13.30
N ARG A 28 -8.90 -15.92 12.93
CA ARG A 28 -8.51 -17.21 12.37
C ARG A 28 -7.75 -17.04 11.05
N HIS A 29 -8.25 -16.17 10.17
CA HIS A 29 -7.64 -15.94 8.85
C HIS A 29 -6.35 -15.16 8.95
N CYS A 30 -6.30 -14.16 9.84
CA CYS A 30 -5.08 -13.39 10.10
C CYS A 30 -3.98 -14.27 10.71
N ASN A 31 -4.32 -15.10 11.71
CA ASN A 31 -3.36 -15.96 12.41
C ASN A 31 -2.81 -17.13 11.55
N ALA A 32 -3.40 -17.38 10.37
CA ALA A 32 -2.85 -18.34 9.42
C ALA A 32 -1.62 -17.80 8.67
N VAL A 33 -1.40 -16.48 8.68
CA VAL A 33 -0.30 -15.81 7.97
C VAL A 33 0.58 -15.01 8.92
N PHE A 34 -0.02 -14.38 9.93
CA PHE A 34 0.64 -13.51 10.89
C PHE A 34 0.59 -14.09 12.29
N ASP A 35 1.54 -13.70 13.13
CA ASP A 35 1.54 -13.98 14.56
C ASP A 35 2.06 -12.76 15.33
N GLN A 36 1.78 -12.73 16.64
CA GLN A 36 2.19 -11.61 17.50
C GLN A 36 3.72 -11.47 17.59
N GLU A 37 4.44 -12.59 17.50
CA GLU A 37 5.91 -12.59 17.56
C GLU A 37 6.51 -11.91 16.32
N GLY A 38 6.00 -12.20 15.13
CA GLY A 38 6.40 -11.59 13.87
C GLY A 38 6.15 -10.09 13.84
N PHE A 39 4.98 -9.65 14.31
CA PHE A 39 4.68 -8.22 14.46
C PHE A 39 5.61 -7.53 15.46
N ALA A 40 5.80 -8.12 16.65
CA ALA A 40 6.69 -7.57 17.66
C ALA A 40 8.13 -7.51 17.14
N LYS A 41 8.60 -8.56 16.47
CA LYS A 41 9.95 -8.62 15.91
C LYS A 41 10.16 -7.58 14.82
N ALA A 42 9.18 -7.40 13.93
CA ALA A 42 9.23 -6.37 12.89
C ALA A 42 9.31 -4.98 13.51
N TYR A 43 8.43 -4.68 14.46
CA TYR A 43 8.40 -3.40 15.15
C TYR A 43 9.71 -3.10 15.89
N GLU A 44 10.19 -4.01 16.74
CA GLU A 44 11.43 -3.81 17.50
C GLU A 44 12.66 -3.68 16.60
N THR A 45 12.72 -4.44 15.50
CA THR A 45 13.83 -4.36 14.54
C THR A 45 13.84 -3.01 13.83
N ILE A 46 12.70 -2.60 13.27
CA ILE A 46 12.58 -1.36 12.48
C ILE A 46 12.74 -0.13 13.37
N LYS A 47 12.19 -0.17 14.59
CA LYS A 47 12.32 0.90 15.60
C LYS A 47 13.77 1.16 16.01
N ALA A 48 14.63 0.14 15.93
CA ALA A 48 16.05 0.25 16.21
C ALA A 48 16.88 0.81 15.05
N TRP A 49 16.30 1.00 13.85
CA TRP A 49 17.04 1.51 12.71
C TRP A 49 17.39 2.99 12.85
N PRO A 50 18.53 3.43 12.30
CA PRO A 50 18.89 4.85 12.26
C PRO A 50 17.79 5.69 11.60
N ASN A 51 17.49 6.84 12.19
CA ASN A 51 16.46 7.78 11.73
C ASN A 51 15.03 7.22 11.73
N TYR A 52 14.76 6.15 12.48
CA TYR A 52 13.38 5.75 12.75
C TYR A 52 12.67 6.85 13.54
N ALA A 53 11.48 7.21 13.05
CA ALA A 53 10.48 7.96 13.80
C ALA A 53 9.10 7.47 13.33
N PRO A 54 8.10 7.40 14.23
CA PRO A 54 6.72 7.22 13.81
C PRO A 54 6.33 8.31 12.82
N THR A 55 5.76 7.93 11.67
CA THR A 55 5.27 8.91 10.70
C THR A 55 4.05 9.65 11.25
N PRO A 56 3.76 10.86 10.74
CA PRO A 56 2.60 11.62 11.20
C PRO A 56 1.28 10.89 11.00
N LEU A 57 0.41 10.96 11.99
CA LEU A 57 -1.02 10.71 11.85
C LEU A 57 -1.71 12.08 11.82
N VAL A 58 -2.21 12.48 10.65
CA VAL A 58 -2.76 13.81 10.42
C VAL A 58 -4.28 13.76 10.53
N GLU A 59 -4.85 14.59 11.40
CA GLU A 59 -6.30 14.78 11.46
C GLU A 59 -6.77 15.77 10.39
N LEU A 60 -7.81 15.39 9.65
CA LEU A 60 -8.47 16.19 8.62
C LEU A 60 -9.88 16.58 9.07
N ALA A 61 -9.97 17.36 10.16
CA ALA A 61 -11.23 17.72 10.81
C ALA A 61 -12.15 18.58 9.92
N GLY A 62 -11.58 19.49 9.12
CA GLY A 62 -12.32 20.31 8.18
C GLY A 62 -12.99 19.46 7.11
N LEU A 63 -12.24 18.52 6.52
CA LEU A 63 -12.77 17.56 5.56
C LEU A 63 -13.81 16.62 6.18
N ALA A 64 -13.58 16.14 7.41
CA ALA A 64 -14.53 15.28 8.14
C ALA A 64 -15.88 15.98 8.32
N SER A 65 -15.86 17.24 8.77
CA SER A 65 -17.06 18.07 8.88
C SER A 65 -17.74 18.29 7.52
N ALA A 66 -16.96 18.47 6.45
CA ALA A 66 -17.50 18.73 5.12
C ALA A 66 -18.26 17.53 4.53
N ILE A 67 -17.86 16.30 4.88
CA ILE A 67 -18.52 15.06 4.40
C ILE A 67 -19.42 14.38 5.43
N GLY A 68 -19.58 14.99 6.61
CA GLY A 68 -20.48 14.52 7.66
C GLY A 68 -20.06 13.18 8.29
N VAL A 69 -18.79 13.09 8.71
CA VAL A 69 -18.24 12.00 9.52
C VAL A 69 -17.56 12.57 10.77
N GLU A 70 -17.31 11.74 11.80
CA GLU A 70 -16.78 12.18 13.10
C GLU A 70 -15.32 12.61 13.01
N HIS A 71 -14.48 11.73 12.44
CA HIS A 71 -13.04 11.97 12.28
C HIS A 71 -12.53 11.39 10.95
N ILE A 72 -11.55 12.06 10.36
CA ILE A 72 -10.70 11.51 9.30
C ILE A 72 -9.26 11.61 9.77
N LEU A 73 -8.59 10.47 9.87
CA LEU A 73 -7.17 10.36 10.20
C LEU A 73 -6.40 9.83 8.99
N TYR A 74 -5.30 10.49 8.62
CA TYR A 74 -4.46 10.15 7.48
C TYR A 74 -3.05 9.82 7.96
N LYS A 75 -2.65 8.55 7.85
CA LYS A 75 -1.31 8.08 8.19
C LYS A 75 -0.36 8.39 7.03
N ASP A 76 0.47 9.42 7.19
CA ASP A 76 1.32 9.97 6.13
C ASP A 76 2.70 9.27 6.05
N GLU A 77 2.79 8.22 5.22
CA GLU A 77 4.04 7.50 4.97
C GLU A 77 4.96 8.19 3.94
N GLY A 78 4.59 9.37 3.42
CA GLY A 78 5.37 10.10 2.43
C GLY A 78 6.73 10.58 2.93
N THR A 79 6.97 10.55 4.24
CA THR A 79 8.23 10.95 4.87
C THR A 79 9.08 9.76 5.35
N ARG A 80 8.56 8.53 5.25
CA ARG A 80 9.16 7.33 5.86
C ARG A 80 10.63 7.16 5.48
N PHE A 81 11.52 7.26 6.47
CA PHE A 81 12.98 7.15 6.34
C PHE A 81 13.61 8.05 5.24
N GLY A 82 12.92 9.10 4.78
CA GLY A 82 13.35 9.90 3.63
C GLY A 82 13.27 9.14 2.28
N LEU A 83 12.63 7.98 2.24
CA LEU A 83 12.45 7.15 1.04
C LEU A 83 11.17 7.50 0.28
N GLY A 84 10.27 8.28 0.88
CA GLY A 84 9.08 8.77 0.19
C GLY A 84 7.88 7.83 0.20
N SER A 85 7.98 6.63 0.80
CA SER A 85 6.87 5.68 0.84
C SER A 85 6.99 4.64 1.97
N PHE A 86 5.84 4.04 2.31
CA PHE A 86 5.72 2.99 3.32
C PHE A 86 6.57 1.74 3.01
N LYS A 87 6.91 1.50 1.72
CA LYS A 87 7.57 0.27 1.30
C LYS A 87 8.92 0.07 1.98
N ALA A 88 9.55 1.15 2.45
CA ALA A 88 10.75 1.13 3.29
C ALA A 88 10.63 0.22 4.53
N LEU A 89 9.42 -0.01 5.04
CA LEU A 89 9.18 -0.90 6.18
C LEU A 89 9.28 -2.39 5.80
N GLY A 90 8.90 -2.77 4.58
CA GLY A 90 8.77 -4.18 4.19
C GLY A 90 10.01 -4.74 3.53
N GLY A 91 10.36 -4.24 2.33
CA GLY A 91 11.51 -4.72 1.56
C GLY A 91 12.82 -4.68 2.34
N ALA A 92 13.09 -3.56 3.01
CA ALA A 92 14.28 -3.41 3.84
C ALA A 92 14.29 -4.36 5.06
N TYR A 93 13.13 -4.62 5.65
CA TYR A 93 13.02 -5.54 6.78
C TYR A 93 13.29 -6.97 6.33
N ALA A 94 12.68 -7.41 5.23
CA ALA A 94 12.95 -8.72 4.64
C ALA A 94 14.43 -8.92 4.32
N VAL A 95 15.10 -7.92 3.74
CA VAL A 95 16.56 -7.95 3.51
C VAL A 95 17.33 -8.08 4.82
N SER A 96 16.98 -7.32 5.85
CA SER A 96 17.65 -7.39 7.15
C SER A 96 17.53 -8.77 7.81
N ARG A 97 16.34 -9.38 7.74
CA ARG A 97 16.08 -10.73 8.26
C ARG A 97 16.84 -11.80 7.50
N LEU A 98 16.92 -11.66 6.17
CA LEU A 98 17.68 -12.56 5.32
C LEU A 98 19.17 -12.53 5.69
N VAL A 99 19.74 -11.34 5.88
CA VAL A 99 21.14 -11.18 6.28
C VAL A 99 21.40 -11.69 7.70
N GLU A 100 20.48 -11.49 8.64
CA GLU A 100 20.57 -12.08 9.99
C GLU A 100 20.58 -13.62 9.93
N LYS A 101 19.77 -14.22 9.05
CA LYS A 101 19.67 -15.67 8.88
C LYS A 101 20.92 -16.28 8.24
N LEU A 102 21.51 -15.61 7.25
CA LEU A 102 22.59 -16.16 6.41
C LEU A 102 24.00 -15.69 6.80
N GLY A 103 24.11 -14.58 7.54
CA GLY A 103 25.39 -13.93 7.88
C GLY A 103 25.83 -12.90 6.84
N SER A 104 26.47 -11.81 7.27
CA SER A 104 26.72 -10.59 6.48
C SER A 104 27.78 -10.69 5.37
N ASN A 105 28.41 -11.84 5.15
CA ASN A 105 29.50 -11.93 4.18
C ASN A 105 28.95 -12.23 2.77
N GLN A 106 28.85 -11.18 1.95
CA GLN A 106 28.65 -11.23 0.49
C GLN A 106 27.27 -11.70 -0.03
N ILE A 107 26.19 -11.42 0.71
CA ILE A 107 24.83 -11.66 0.19
C ILE A 107 24.51 -10.67 -0.93
N THR A 108 23.94 -11.19 -2.01
CA THR A 108 23.33 -10.37 -3.07
C THR A 108 21.83 -10.64 -3.09
N VAL A 109 21.05 -9.57 -2.99
CA VAL A 109 19.59 -9.60 -3.17
C VAL A 109 19.22 -9.08 -4.55
N ALA A 110 18.18 -9.66 -5.13
CA ALA A 110 17.66 -9.30 -6.43
C ALA A 110 16.16 -8.97 -6.34
N SER A 111 15.71 -7.97 -7.09
CA SER A 111 14.28 -7.65 -7.18
C SER A 111 13.95 -7.00 -8.52
N ALA A 112 12.77 -7.27 -9.05
CA ALA A 112 12.20 -6.53 -10.17
C ALA A 112 11.22 -5.49 -9.63
N THR A 113 11.27 -4.27 -10.15
CA THR A 113 10.35 -3.20 -9.73
C THR A 113 10.21 -2.13 -10.81
N ASP A 114 9.14 -1.37 -10.71
CA ASP A 114 8.87 -0.13 -11.43
C ASP A 114 8.89 1.11 -10.50
N GLY A 115 9.13 0.92 -9.20
CA GLY A 115 8.97 2.00 -8.22
C GLY A 115 9.52 1.71 -6.82
N ASN A 116 8.65 1.87 -5.82
CA ASN A 116 9.03 1.98 -4.40
C ASN A 116 9.66 0.70 -3.81
N HIS A 117 9.35 -0.48 -4.36
CA HIS A 117 9.77 -1.75 -3.75
C HIS A 117 11.27 -1.96 -3.92
N GLY A 118 11.80 -1.81 -5.15
CA GLY A 118 13.25 -1.92 -5.35
C GLY A 118 14.04 -0.84 -4.63
N ARG A 119 13.45 0.36 -4.40
CA ARG A 119 14.09 1.41 -3.58
C ARG A 119 14.21 0.96 -2.12
N SER A 120 13.18 0.29 -1.59
CA SER A 120 13.20 -0.32 -0.26
C SER A 120 14.24 -1.44 -0.15
N VAL A 121 14.27 -2.37 -1.12
CA VAL A 121 15.24 -3.48 -1.15
C VAL A 121 16.67 -2.95 -1.26
N ALA A 122 16.93 -1.99 -2.16
CA ALA A 122 18.24 -1.36 -2.32
C ALA A 122 18.71 -0.64 -1.05
N TRP A 123 17.81 0.11 -0.40
CA TRP A 123 18.11 0.79 0.85
C TRP A 123 18.38 -0.20 2.00
N GLY A 124 17.56 -1.26 2.11
CA GLY A 124 17.78 -2.33 3.08
C GLY A 124 19.13 -3.02 2.89
N ALA A 125 19.48 -3.35 1.65
CA ALA A 125 20.77 -3.97 1.31
C ALA A 125 21.95 -3.06 1.71
N LYS A 126 21.87 -1.77 1.37
CA LYS A 126 22.86 -0.77 1.76
C LYS A 126 23.07 -0.72 3.28
N ASN A 127 21.98 -0.72 4.06
CA ASN A 127 22.04 -0.59 5.52
C ASN A 127 22.69 -1.78 6.21
N VAL A 128 22.62 -2.97 5.61
CA VAL A 128 23.18 -4.21 6.18
C VAL A 128 24.45 -4.69 5.47
N GLY A 129 24.98 -3.90 4.53
CA GLY A 129 26.20 -4.23 3.80
C GLY A 129 26.05 -5.31 2.72
N ALA A 130 24.81 -5.63 2.31
CA ALA A 130 24.53 -6.54 1.20
C ALA A 130 24.58 -5.82 -0.15
N GLN A 131 24.74 -6.58 -1.24
CA GLN A 131 24.61 -6.06 -2.60
C GLN A 131 23.16 -6.15 -3.06
N ALA A 132 22.70 -5.16 -3.84
CA ALA A 132 21.38 -5.18 -4.46
C ALA A 132 21.48 -5.10 -5.98
N VAL A 133 20.77 -5.99 -6.67
CA VAL A 133 20.54 -5.95 -8.11
C VAL A 133 19.06 -5.68 -8.36
N ILE A 134 18.76 -4.57 -9.03
CA ILE A 134 17.38 -4.16 -9.29
C ILE A 134 17.10 -4.17 -10.79
N TYR A 135 16.11 -4.95 -11.19
CA TYR A 135 15.65 -5.08 -12.57
C TYR A 135 14.50 -4.11 -12.81
N ILE A 136 14.62 -3.31 -13.88
CA ILE A 136 13.62 -2.32 -14.29
C ILE A 136 13.28 -2.50 -15.76
N HIS A 137 12.03 -2.30 -16.14
CA HIS A 137 11.61 -2.36 -17.54
C HIS A 137 11.99 -1.07 -18.30
N LYS A 138 11.86 -1.08 -19.64
CA LYS A 138 12.35 0.00 -20.50
C LYS A 138 11.71 1.36 -20.26
N GLU A 139 10.50 1.41 -19.68
CA GLU A 139 9.72 2.64 -19.51
C GLU A 139 9.92 3.31 -18.14
N VAL A 140 10.59 2.64 -17.18
CA VAL A 140 10.89 3.24 -15.87
C VAL A 140 11.73 4.51 -16.05
N SER A 141 11.28 5.60 -15.42
CA SER A 141 11.89 6.93 -15.56
C SER A 141 13.37 6.95 -15.16
N LYS A 142 14.14 7.86 -15.78
CA LYS A 142 15.55 8.06 -15.43
C LYS A 142 15.73 8.51 -13.98
N GLY A 143 14.77 9.25 -13.43
CA GLY A 143 14.75 9.67 -12.03
C GLY A 143 14.69 8.49 -11.07
N ARG A 144 13.77 7.54 -11.31
CA ARG A 144 13.65 6.31 -10.51
C ARG A 144 14.91 5.44 -10.61
N GLU A 145 15.49 5.30 -11.81
CA GLU A 145 16.77 4.60 -11.98
C GLU A 145 17.92 5.28 -11.21
N ALA A 146 18.02 6.61 -11.27
CA ALA A 146 19.04 7.36 -10.57
C ALA A 146 18.91 7.22 -9.04
N ALA A 147 17.68 7.23 -8.51
CA ALA A 147 17.42 7.02 -7.08
C ALA A 147 17.91 5.64 -6.59
N LEU A 148 17.74 4.58 -7.40
CA LEU A 148 18.26 3.25 -7.08
C LEU A 148 19.80 3.21 -7.10
N LYS A 149 20.42 3.82 -8.12
CA LYS A 149 21.90 3.91 -8.21
C LYS A 149 22.50 4.70 -7.05
N ALA A 150 21.84 5.77 -6.60
CA ALA A 150 22.27 6.55 -5.43
C ALA A 150 22.23 5.75 -4.11
N LEU A 151 21.45 4.67 -4.06
CA LEU A 151 21.44 3.70 -2.96
C LEU A 151 22.53 2.62 -3.10
N GLY A 152 23.34 2.66 -4.16
CA GLY A 152 24.40 1.68 -4.42
C GLY A 152 23.93 0.40 -5.09
N ALA A 153 22.69 0.35 -5.58
CA ALA A 153 22.19 -0.80 -6.32
C ALA A 153 22.77 -0.87 -7.74
N ARG A 154 23.07 -2.09 -8.19
CA ARG A 154 23.28 -2.39 -9.61
C ARG A 154 21.92 -2.43 -10.30
N VAL A 155 21.66 -1.49 -11.20
CA VAL A 155 20.40 -1.45 -11.94
C VAL A 155 20.56 -2.12 -13.30
N VAL A 156 19.69 -3.08 -13.61
CA VAL A 156 19.63 -3.78 -14.89
C VAL A 156 18.35 -3.37 -15.61
N ARG A 157 18.49 -2.70 -16.75
CA ARG A 157 17.34 -2.30 -17.57
C ARG A 157 17.07 -3.38 -18.61
N ILE A 158 15.85 -3.92 -18.60
CA ILE A 158 15.38 -4.90 -19.55
C ILE A 158 14.64 -4.19 -20.69
N ASP A 159 15.01 -4.52 -21.93
CA ASP A 159 14.29 -4.08 -23.13
C ASP A 159 13.03 -4.94 -23.33
N GLY A 160 12.09 -4.77 -22.41
CA GLY A 160 10.87 -5.57 -22.29
C GLY A 160 9.89 -4.92 -21.32
N ASN A 161 8.88 -5.66 -20.90
CA ASN A 161 7.88 -5.20 -19.93
C ASN A 161 8.28 -5.60 -18.48
N TYR A 162 7.36 -5.38 -17.53
CA TYR A 162 7.57 -5.74 -16.13
C TYR A 162 7.79 -7.26 -15.95
N ASP A 163 6.98 -8.09 -16.61
CA ASP A 163 7.08 -9.56 -16.52
C ASP A 163 8.42 -10.08 -17.05
N ASP A 164 8.95 -9.47 -18.12
CA ASP A 164 10.29 -9.78 -18.62
C ASP A 164 11.37 -9.42 -17.59
N SER A 165 11.17 -8.34 -16.82
CA SER A 165 12.08 -7.94 -15.74
C SER A 165 12.04 -8.91 -14.56
N VAL A 166 10.86 -9.43 -14.21
CA VAL A 166 10.68 -10.48 -13.20
C VAL A 166 11.38 -11.77 -13.64
N ARG A 167 11.19 -12.19 -14.90
CA ARG A 167 11.81 -13.39 -15.46
C ARG A 167 13.33 -13.30 -15.44
N ALA A 168 13.88 -12.20 -15.96
CA ALA A 168 15.33 -11.96 -15.96
C ALA A 168 15.92 -11.94 -14.54
N CYS A 169 15.22 -11.31 -13.58
CA CYS A 169 15.62 -11.31 -12.17
C CYS A 169 15.70 -12.72 -11.59
N ALA A 170 14.70 -13.57 -11.87
CA ALA A 170 14.64 -14.94 -11.36
C ALA A 170 15.72 -15.84 -11.99
N GLU A 171 15.95 -15.71 -13.30
CA GLU A 171 16.98 -16.44 -14.04
C GLU A 171 18.38 -16.08 -13.52
N ASP A 172 18.70 -14.79 -13.43
CA ASP A 172 19.99 -14.32 -12.93
C ASP A 172 20.19 -14.67 -11.45
N ALA A 173 19.14 -14.58 -10.63
CA ALA A 173 19.23 -14.97 -9.22
C ALA A 173 19.55 -16.46 -9.08
N THR A 174 18.94 -17.31 -9.89
CA THR A 174 19.22 -18.76 -9.92
C THR A 174 20.65 -19.02 -10.38
N ALA A 175 21.08 -18.38 -11.48
CA ALA A 175 22.40 -18.59 -12.07
C ALA A 175 23.56 -18.13 -11.16
N ASN A 176 23.34 -17.09 -10.36
CA ASN A 176 24.38 -16.49 -9.53
C ASN A 176 24.24 -16.80 -8.03
N GLY A 177 23.22 -17.57 -7.63
CA GLY A 177 22.94 -17.86 -6.22
C GLY A 177 22.50 -16.62 -5.42
N TRP A 178 21.82 -15.66 -6.06
CA TRP A 178 21.27 -14.49 -5.37
C TRP A 178 19.90 -14.79 -4.77
N HIS A 179 19.47 -13.95 -3.85
CA HIS A 179 18.18 -14.09 -3.18
C HIS A 179 17.17 -13.10 -3.73
N VAL A 180 16.10 -13.62 -4.34
CA VAL A 180 14.97 -12.78 -4.77
C VAL A 180 14.25 -12.23 -3.53
N VAL A 181 13.95 -10.93 -3.54
CA VAL A 181 13.11 -10.26 -2.55
C VAL A 181 11.93 -9.62 -3.27
N SER A 182 10.78 -10.29 -3.22
CA SER A 182 9.51 -9.82 -3.80
C SER A 182 8.48 -9.50 -2.72
N ASP A 183 7.61 -8.53 -2.99
CA ASP A 183 6.47 -8.15 -2.15
C ASP A 183 5.16 -8.86 -2.56
N THR A 184 5.23 -9.84 -3.46
CA THR A 184 4.15 -10.79 -3.78
C THR A 184 4.59 -12.24 -3.63
N SER A 185 3.63 -13.15 -3.54
CA SER A 185 3.82 -14.57 -3.22
C SER A 185 3.19 -15.49 -4.26
N TRP A 186 3.82 -16.65 -4.49
CA TRP A 186 3.35 -17.70 -5.38
C TRP A 186 3.70 -19.09 -4.79
N PRO A 187 3.25 -20.21 -5.39
CA PRO A 187 3.51 -21.53 -4.84
C PRO A 187 5.00 -21.79 -4.66
N GLY A 188 5.41 -22.08 -3.43
CA GLY A 188 6.81 -22.30 -3.06
C GLY A 188 7.61 -21.05 -2.70
N TYR A 189 7.03 -19.85 -2.77
CA TYR A 189 7.69 -18.58 -2.40
C TYR A 189 6.79 -17.72 -1.50
N GLN A 190 6.92 -17.93 -0.19
CA GLN A 190 6.08 -17.30 0.83
C GLN A 190 6.87 -16.68 2.00
N GLU A 191 8.08 -17.17 2.30
CA GLU A 191 8.87 -16.67 3.44
C GLU A 191 9.21 -15.18 3.30
N MET A 192 9.78 -14.75 2.16
CA MET A 192 10.15 -13.35 1.95
C MET A 192 8.94 -12.41 1.88
N PRO A 193 7.87 -12.69 1.13
CA PRO A 193 6.69 -11.81 1.09
C PRO A 193 6.01 -11.70 2.45
N LYS A 194 5.98 -12.78 3.26
CA LYS A 194 5.49 -12.71 4.64
C LYS A 194 6.31 -11.72 5.46
N LEU A 195 7.64 -11.76 5.39
CA LEU A 195 8.49 -10.79 6.10
C LEU A 195 8.23 -9.35 5.62
N VAL A 196 8.07 -9.14 4.31
CA VAL A 196 7.70 -7.84 3.76
C VAL A 196 6.39 -7.34 4.39
N MET A 197 5.37 -8.20 4.48
CA MET A 197 4.09 -7.89 5.11
C MET A 197 4.20 -7.67 6.63
N ASP A 198 5.02 -8.44 7.34
CA ASP A 198 5.31 -8.23 8.76
C ASP A 198 5.88 -6.82 8.98
N GLY A 199 6.80 -6.37 8.11
CA GLY A 199 7.34 -5.01 8.13
C GLY A 199 6.25 -3.93 7.94
N TYR A 200 5.33 -4.14 6.99
CA TYR A 200 4.21 -3.21 6.77
C TYR A 200 3.30 -3.05 7.98
N SER A 201 3.24 -4.03 8.90
CA SER A 201 2.43 -3.92 10.12
C SER A 201 2.85 -2.76 11.04
N VAL A 202 4.10 -2.28 10.93
CA VAL A 202 4.63 -1.19 11.75
C VAL A 202 3.86 0.11 11.57
N MET A 203 3.45 0.47 10.36
CA MET A 203 2.65 1.69 10.15
C MET A 203 1.27 1.58 10.82
N ALA A 204 0.68 0.38 10.86
CA ALA A 204 -0.58 0.13 11.54
C ALA A 204 -0.41 0.14 13.06
N HIS A 205 0.69 -0.42 13.59
CA HIS A 205 1.04 -0.32 15.00
C HIS A 205 1.17 1.15 15.44
N GLU A 206 1.94 1.95 14.70
CA GLU A 206 2.07 3.37 14.98
C GLU A 206 0.74 4.13 14.89
N ALA A 207 -0.09 3.84 13.88
CA ALA A 207 -1.39 4.47 13.72
C ALA A 207 -2.36 4.12 14.85
N ILE A 208 -2.30 2.89 15.38
CA ILE A 208 -3.06 2.47 16.56
C ILE A 208 -2.63 3.28 17.78
N ASP A 209 -1.32 3.37 18.05
CA ASP A 209 -0.77 4.10 19.21
C ASP A 209 -1.06 5.61 19.15
N GLN A 210 -1.07 6.18 17.95
CA GLN A 210 -1.30 7.61 17.71
C GLN A 210 -2.78 7.98 17.70
N SER A 211 -3.69 7.03 17.47
CA SER A 211 -5.13 7.31 17.32
C SER A 211 -5.78 7.55 18.68
N PRO A 212 -6.52 8.65 18.87
CA PRO A 212 -7.19 8.92 20.15
C PRO A 212 -8.36 7.97 20.41
N LEU A 213 -8.99 7.46 19.34
CA LEU A 213 -10.12 6.54 19.38
C LEU A 213 -9.95 5.45 18.31
N PRO A 214 -10.53 4.25 18.51
CA PRO A 214 -10.54 3.22 17.48
C PRO A 214 -11.30 3.69 16.24
N PRO A 215 -10.76 3.52 15.01
CA PRO A 215 -11.50 3.82 13.80
C PRO A 215 -12.69 2.87 13.66
N THR A 216 -13.75 3.31 12.98
CA THR A 216 -14.86 2.44 12.56
C THR A 216 -14.65 1.94 11.14
N HIS A 217 -13.92 2.69 10.31
CA HIS A 217 -13.65 2.36 8.91
C HIS A 217 -12.17 2.55 8.59
N ILE A 218 -11.61 1.67 7.77
CA ILE A 218 -10.27 1.86 7.19
C ILE A 218 -10.34 1.63 5.69
N PHE A 219 -9.93 2.64 4.91
CA PHE A 219 -9.77 2.52 3.46
C PHE A 219 -8.31 2.20 3.14
N LEU A 220 -8.11 1.09 2.43
CA LEU A 220 -6.82 0.48 2.16
C LEU A 220 -6.60 0.34 0.67
N GLN A 221 -5.39 0.66 0.23
CA GLN A 221 -5.08 0.70 -1.19
C GLN A 221 -4.72 -0.71 -1.65
N GLY A 222 -5.34 -1.17 -2.74
CA GLY A 222 -5.15 -2.49 -3.31
C GLY A 222 -4.16 -2.46 -4.48
N GLY A 223 -3.05 -3.17 -4.33
CA GLY A 223 -2.24 -3.69 -5.45
C GLY A 223 -2.30 -5.22 -5.38
N VAL A 224 -1.18 -5.89 -5.14
CA VAL A 224 -1.18 -7.34 -4.82
C VAL A 224 -1.85 -7.70 -3.48
N GLY A 225 -2.15 -6.71 -2.63
CA GLY A 225 -2.90 -6.87 -1.37
C GLY A 225 -2.07 -6.98 -0.08
N GLY A 226 -0.73 -7.03 -0.16
CA GLY A 226 0.14 -7.21 1.01
C GLY A 226 0.02 -6.09 2.07
N LEU A 227 -0.07 -4.82 1.64
CA LEU A 227 -0.33 -3.70 2.56
C LEU A 227 -1.67 -3.87 3.27
N ALA A 228 -2.74 -4.13 2.51
CA ALA A 228 -4.08 -4.24 3.07
C ALA A 228 -4.15 -5.38 4.09
N ALA A 229 -3.60 -6.55 3.76
CA ALA A 229 -3.57 -7.71 4.65
C ALA A 229 -2.79 -7.44 5.94
N ALA A 230 -1.63 -6.77 5.85
CA ALA A 230 -0.83 -6.41 7.04
C ALA A 230 -1.56 -5.44 7.98
N VAL A 231 -2.20 -4.41 7.43
CA VAL A 231 -2.99 -3.44 8.22
C VAL A 231 -4.18 -4.14 8.85
N ILE A 232 -4.96 -4.90 8.08
CA ILE A 232 -6.09 -5.68 8.58
C ILE A 232 -5.66 -6.57 9.74
N ALA A 233 -4.64 -7.40 9.54
CA ALA A 233 -4.20 -8.33 10.56
C ALA A 233 -3.75 -7.63 11.85
N ARG A 234 -3.06 -6.48 11.74
CA ARG A 234 -2.65 -5.73 12.93
C ARG A 234 -3.83 -5.12 13.69
N TYR A 235 -4.82 -4.57 12.99
CA TYR A 235 -6.04 -4.03 13.62
C TYR A 235 -6.94 -5.14 14.18
N VAL A 236 -7.01 -6.30 13.53
CA VAL A 236 -7.73 -7.48 14.04
C VAL A 236 -7.05 -8.01 15.30
N ALA A 237 -5.72 -8.04 15.34
CA ALA A 237 -4.98 -8.45 16.53
C ALA A 237 -5.21 -7.50 17.72
N GLU A 238 -5.46 -6.21 17.46
CA GLU A 238 -5.75 -5.20 18.48
C GLU A 238 -7.20 -5.27 18.98
N TYR A 239 -8.15 -5.24 18.05
CA TYR A 239 -9.55 -4.98 18.36
C TYR A 239 -10.44 -6.22 18.34
N GLY A 240 -9.96 -7.35 17.78
CA GLY A 240 -10.70 -8.61 17.73
C GLY A 240 -12.08 -8.46 17.10
N ALA A 241 -13.13 -8.79 17.85
CA ALA A 241 -14.52 -8.65 17.41
C ALA A 241 -14.97 -7.19 17.18
N ASN A 242 -14.22 -6.22 17.70
CA ASN A 242 -14.44 -4.78 17.50
C ASN A 242 -13.57 -4.21 16.37
N ALA A 243 -12.97 -5.07 15.53
CA ALA A 243 -12.20 -4.62 14.38
C ALA A 243 -13.04 -3.71 13.46
N PRO A 244 -12.42 -2.67 12.86
CA PRO A 244 -13.13 -1.76 11.97
C PRO A 244 -13.62 -2.47 10.72
N ARG A 245 -14.55 -1.81 10.02
CA ARG A 245 -14.91 -2.17 8.66
C ARG A 245 -13.73 -1.86 7.73
N PHE A 246 -13.29 -2.84 6.97
CA PHE A 246 -12.19 -2.69 6.02
C PHE A 246 -12.72 -2.56 4.59
N ILE A 247 -12.25 -1.53 3.90
CA ILE A 247 -12.60 -1.21 2.50
C ILE A 247 -11.31 -1.23 1.70
N VAL A 248 -11.26 -2.01 0.62
CA VAL A 248 -10.13 -2.02 -0.32
C VAL A 248 -10.48 -1.21 -1.55
N VAL A 249 -9.56 -0.34 -1.98
CA VAL A 249 -9.71 0.52 -3.15
C VAL A 249 -8.63 0.21 -4.18
N GLU A 250 -9.02 -0.13 -5.40
CA GLU A 250 -8.14 -0.41 -6.53
C GLU A 250 -8.39 0.55 -7.70
N PRO A 251 -7.40 0.75 -8.59
CA PRO A 251 -7.64 1.38 -9.89
C PRO A 251 -8.60 0.52 -10.74
N ALA A 252 -9.49 1.17 -11.48
CA ALA A 252 -10.40 0.50 -12.42
C ALA A 252 -9.67 -0.27 -13.52
N PHE A 253 -8.44 0.10 -13.86
CA PHE A 253 -7.61 -0.59 -14.85
C PHE A 253 -6.83 -1.80 -14.30
N ALA A 254 -6.67 -1.93 -12.97
CA ALA A 254 -6.04 -3.09 -12.34
C ALA A 254 -6.83 -3.61 -11.12
N PRO A 255 -8.08 -4.08 -11.29
CA PRO A 255 -8.99 -4.45 -10.21
C PRO A 255 -8.85 -5.92 -9.78
N CYS A 256 -7.64 -6.41 -9.55
CA CYS A 256 -7.40 -7.85 -9.34
C CYS A 256 -8.06 -8.39 -8.06
N LEU A 257 -8.09 -7.64 -6.97
CA LEU A 257 -8.73 -8.03 -5.71
C LEU A 257 -10.26 -7.95 -5.82
N TYR A 258 -10.78 -6.91 -6.46
CA TYR A 258 -12.21 -6.71 -6.71
C TYR A 258 -12.79 -7.82 -7.59
N GLU A 259 -12.14 -8.16 -8.70
CA GLU A 259 -12.60 -9.27 -9.56
C GLU A 259 -12.42 -10.64 -8.89
N SER A 260 -11.38 -10.80 -8.06
CA SER A 260 -11.22 -12.00 -7.23
C SER A 260 -12.35 -12.14 -6.19
N ALA A 261 -12.77 -11.02 -5.57
CA ALA A 261 -13.85 -11.00 -4.59
C ALA A 261 -15.19 -11.36 -5.24
N LYS A 262 -15.50 -10.76 -6.40
CA LYS A 262 -16.68 -11.12 -7.19
C LYS A 262 -16.71 -12.59 -7.59
N ALA A 263 -15.55 -13.16 -7.92
CA ALA A 263 -15.43 -14.57 -8.29
C ALA A 263 -15.38 -15.54 -7.10
N GLY A 264 -15.18 -15.03 -5.87
CA GLY A 264 -14.96 -15.84 -4.68
C GLY A 264 -13.64 -16.63 -4.67
N ARG A 265 -12.70 -16.30 -5.55
CA ARG A 265 -11.39 -16.96 -5.69
C ARG A 265 -10.40 -16.05 -6.43
N PRO A 266 -9.08 -16.24 -6.29
CA PRO A 266 -8.09 -15.49 -7.05
C PRO A 266 -8.36 -15.51 -8.56
N ARG A 267 -8.27 -14.33 -9.17
CA ARG A 267 -8.40 -14.10 -10.62
C ARG A 267 -7.27 -13.18 -11.08
N THR A 268 -6.55 -13.62 -12.10
CA THR A 268 -5.65 -12.76 -12.86
C THR A 268 -6.46 -11.84 -13.76
N VAL A 269 -6.09 -10.57 -13.78
CA VAL A 269 -6.62 -9.54 -14.68
C VAL A 269 -5.49 -9.07 -15.58
N SER A 270 -5.75 -8.98 -16.88
CA SER A 270 -4.81 -8.38 -17.83
C SER A 270 -4.93 -6.86 -17.73
N VAL A 271 -3.86 -6.19 -17.33
CA VAL A 271 -3.79 -4.72 -17.30
C VAL A 271 -3.45 -4.24 -18.72
N GLU A 272 -4.46 -3.77 -19.44
CA GLU A 272 -4.30 -3.29 -20.83
C GLU A 272 -3.96 -1.80 -20.91
N HIS A 273 -4.25 -1.06 -19.84
CA HIS A 273 -4.03 0.38 -19.72
C HIS A 273 -3.37 0.69 -18.39
N GLU A 274 -2.32 1.51 -18.42
CA GLU A 274 -1.68 1.98 -17.20
C GLU A 274 -2.57 3.00 -16.48
N THR A 275 -2.67 2.85 -15.17
CA THR A 275 -3.29 3.83 -14.28
C THR A 275 -2.26 4.85 -13.82
N LEU A 276 -2.70 6.07 -13.50
CA LEU A 276 -1.90 7.06 -12.77
C LEU A 276 -1.42 6.51 -11.42
N MET A 277 -2.17 5.58 -10.80
CA MET A 277 -1.82 4.94 -9.54
C MET A 277 -0.84 3.78 -9.75
N ALA A 278 0.36 4.07 -10.28
CA ALA A 278 1.33 3.05 -10.70
C ALA A 278 1.64 1.99 -9.63
N GLY A 279 1.72 2.39 -8.34
CA GLY A 279 1.98 1.47 -7.24
C GLY A 279 0.84 0.46 -6.93
N LEU A 280 -0.31 0.60 -7.60
CA LEU A 280 -1.49 -0.24 -7.51
C LEU A 280 -1.78 -1.01 -8.82
N SER A 281 -0.97 -0.82 -9.87
CA SER A 281 -1.14 -1.44 -11.19
C SER A 281 -0.72 -2.92 -11.15
N CYS A 282 -1.56 -3.79 -10.59
CA CYS A 282 -1.26 -5.21 -10.38
C CYS A 282 -2.34 -6.11 -11.00
N GLY A 283 -1.92 -7.12 -11.78
CA GLY A 283 -2.84 -8.07 -12.41
C GLY A 283 -3.20 -9.28 -11.54
N GLU A 284 -2.41 -9.56 -10.50
CA GLU A 284 -2.56 -10.77 -9.67
C GLU A 284 -2.52 -10.45 -8.17
N VAL A 285 -3.30 -11.21 -7.41
CA VAL A 285 -3.35 -11.12 -5.95
C VAL A 285 -2.22 -11.96 -5.33
N SER A 286 -1.66 -11.51 -4.21
CA SER A 286 -0.75 -12.33 -3.43
C SER A 286 -1.50 -13.51 -2.81
N GLU A 287 -1.00 -14.75 -3.01
CA GLU A 287 -1.54 -15.96 -2.37
C GLU A 287 -1.55 -15.89 -0.84
N LEU A 288 -0.59 -15.19 -0.23
CA LEU A 288 -0.55 -14.98 1.23
C LEU A 288 -1.57 -13.95 1.71
N ALA A 289 -1.76 -12.86 0.96
CA ALA A 289 -2.70 -11.81 1.34
C ALA A 289 -4.16 -12.24 1.12
N TRP A 290 -4.44 -12.97 0.04
CA TRP A 290 -5.80 -13.26 -0.41
C TRP A 290 -6.70 -13.92 0.64
N PRO A 291 -6.28 -14.96 1.40
CA PRO A 291 -7.12 -15.56 2.43
C PRO A 291 -7.56 -14.59 3.53
N ILE A 292 -6.77 -13.56 3.81
CA ILE A 292 -7.16 -12.50 4.76
C ILE A 292 -8.17 -11.58 4.08
N LEU A 293 -7.85 -11.09 2.88
CA LEU A 293 -8.69 -10.12 2.16
C LEU A 293 -10.08 -10.68 1.85
N GLN A 294 -10.14 -11.92 1.37
CA GLN A 294 -11.39 -12.63 1.06
C GLN A 294 -12.34 -12.70 2.27
N HIS A 295 -11.80 -12.80 3.48
CA HIS A 295 -12.58 -13.06 4.69
C HIS A 295 -12.67 -11.90 5.67
N CYS A 296 -11.92 -10.81 5.43
CA CYS A 296 -11.87 -9.67 6.34
C CYS A 296 -12.25 -8.33 5.68
N VAL A 297 -12.21 -8.23 4.35
CA VAL A 297 -12.61 -6.99 3.63
C VAL A 297 -14.10 -7.03 3.37
N ALA A 298 -14.83 -6.05 3.92
CA ALA A 298 -16.27 -5.94 3.77
C ALA A 298 -16.66 -5.38 2.39
N ASP A 299 -15.85 -4.47 1.84
CA ASP A 299 -16.13 -3.82 0.57
C ASP A 299 -14.89 -3.70 -0.30
N PHE A 300 -15.06 -4.04 -1.57
CA PHE A 300 -14.08 -3.77 -2.61
C PHE A 300 -14.63 -2.67 -3.50
N ILE A 301 -13.83 -1.64 -3.73
CA ILE A 301 -14.14 -0.51 -4.59
C ILE A 301 -13.09 -0.41 -5.68
N THR A 302 -13.51 -0.18 -6.92
CA THR A 302 -12.61 0.28 -7.97
C THR A 302 -12.88 1.76 -8.26
N MET A 303 -11.84 2.48 -8.68
CA MET A 303 -11.89 3.90 -8.94
C MET A 303 -11.20 4.24 -10.27
N ALA A 304 -11.83 5.13 -11.05
CA ALA A 304 -11.22 5.68 -12.25
C ALA A 304 -10.22 6.82 -11.93
N ASP A 305 -9.17 6.92 -12.77
CA ASP A 305 -8.09 7.89 -12.67
C ASP A 305 -8.49 9.39 -12.61
N PRO A 306 -9.61 9.85 -13.19
CA PRO A 306 -10.03 11.25 -13.06
C PRO A 306 -10.19 11.75 -11.61
N LEU A 307 -10.31 10.84 -10.63
CA LEU A 307 -10.36 11.20 -9.21
C LEU A 307 -8.97 11.44 -8.57
N VAL A 308 -7.88 11.00 -9.20
CA VAL A 308 -6.52 11.03 -8.63
C VAL A 308 -5.99 12.45 -8.48
N ALA A 309 -5.86 13.20 -9.58
CA ALA A 309 -5.33 14.57 -9.53
C ALA A 309 -6.17 15.51 -8.63
N PRO A 310 -7.52 15.50 -8.67
CA PRO A 310 -8.34 16.23 -7.72
C PRO A 310 -8.06 15.90 -6.26
N ALA A 311 -7.85 14.62 -5.92
CA ALA A 311 -7.55 14.21 -4.55
C ALA A 311 -6.16 14.69 -4.09
N MET A 312 -5.16 14.59 -4.95
CA MET A 312 -3.82 15.13 -4.69
C MET A 312 -3.86 16.64 -4.45
N GLN A 313 -4.59 17.38 -5.28
CA GLN A 313 -4.79 18.82 -5.13
C GLN A 313 -5.53 19.16 -3.83
N LEU A 314 -6.59 18.42 -3.48
CA LEU A 314 -7.35 18.66 -2.27
C LEU A 314 -6.47 18.53 -1.02
N LEU A 315 -5.62 17.50 -0.95
CA LEU A 315 -4.67 17.33 0.15
C LEU A 315 -3.57 18.40 0.17
N ALA A 316 -3.05 18.79 -1.00
CA ALA A 316 -1.97 19.77 -1.09
C ALA A 316 -2.44 21.21 -0.81
N GLN A 317 -3.65 21.57 -1.26
CA GLN A 317 -4.21 22.92 -1.13
C GLN A 317 -4.97 23.11 0.18
N SER A 318 -5.43 22.01 0.79
CA SER A 318 -6.19 22.01 2.04
C SER A 318 -7.33 23.05 2.09
N PRO A 319 -8.32 22.96 1.19
CA PRO A 319 -9.38 23.96 1.08
C PRO A 319 -10.32 24.01 2.29
N PHE A 320 -10.23 23.03 3.20
CA PHE A 320 -11.04 22.94 4.42
C PHE A 320 -10.30 23.38 5.69
N GLY A 321 -9.09 23.95 5.56
CA GLY A 321 -8.31 24.47 6.70
C GLY A 321 -7.52 23.41 7.46
N ASP A 322 -7.44 22.18 6.93
CA ASP A 322 -6.63 21.10 7.47
C ASP A 322 -5.12 21.33 7.22
N LYS A 323 -4.26 20.47 7.76
CA LYS A 323 -2.84 20.48 7.42
C LYS A 323 -2.64 20.01 5.97
N ALA A 324 -1.92 20.79 5.17
CA ALA A 324 -1.54 20.39 3.81
C ALA A 324 -0.65 19.14 3.80
N ILE A 325 -0.92 18.22 2.88
CA ILE A 325 -0.21 16.95 2.73
C ILE A 325 0.25 16.79 1.28
N THR A 326 1.52 16.43 1.10
CA THR A 326 2.06 16.02 -0.20
C THR A 326 1.86 14.52 -0.36
N ALA A 327 0.78 14.12 -1.04
CA ALA A 327 0.44 12.73 -1.31
C ALA A 327 0.62 12.39 -2.79
N GLY A 328 1.33 11.30 -3.10
CA GLY A 328 1.48 10.79 -4.47
C GLY A 328 0.20 10.14 -5.00
N GLU A 329 0.25 9.69 -6.25
CA GLU A 329 -0.89 9.20 -7.02
C GLU A 329 -1.56 7.99 -6.36
N SER A 330 -0.76 7.02 -5.88
CA SER A 330 -1.28 5.81 -5.23
C SER A 330 -1.76 6.09 -3.79
N ALA A 331 -1.31 7.19 -3.18
CA ALA A 331 -1.58 7.52 -1.78
C ALA A 331 -2.97 8.13 -1.56
N VAL A 332 -3.65 8.52 -2.64
CA VAL A 332 -4.95 9.19 -2.58
C VAL A 332 -6.14 8.27 -2.89
N ALA A 333 -5.91 7.00 -3.20
CA ALA A 333 -6.99 6.08 -3.57
C ALA A 333 -8.09 5.99 -2.50
N GLY A 334 -7.71 5.73 -1.25
CA GLY A 334 -8.65 5.65 -0.13
C GLY A 334 -9.41 6.96 0.12
N ILE A 335 -8.75 8.12 0.05
CA ILE A 335 -9.44 9.40 0.28
C ILE A 335 -10.38 9.75 -0.87
N ALA A 336 -9.96 9.54 -2.11
CA ALA A 336 -10.77 9.83 -3.28
C ALA A 336 -12.05 8.98 -3.31
N ALA A 337 -11.94 7.69 -3.00
CA ALA A 337 -13.08 6.79 -2.84
C ALA A 337 -14.00 7.24 -1.68
N LEU A 338 -13.45 7.55 -0.51
CA LEU A 338 -14.24 8.07 0.63
C LEU A 338 -15.05 9.30 0.23
N LEU A 339 -14.42 10.27 -0.44
CA LEU A 339 -15.08 11.50 -0.85
C LEU A 339 -16.20 11.25 -1.85
N ALA A 340 -15.96 10.39 -2.85
CA ALA A 340 -16.97 10.03 -3.85
C ALA A 340 -18.13 9.23 -3.22
N CYS A 341 -17.84 8.26 -2.34
CA CYS A 341 -18.86 7.55 -1.58
C CYS A 341 -19.70 8.49 -0.70
N ALA A 342 -19.07 9.50 -0.09
CA ALA A 342 -19.78 10.46 0.76
C ALA A 342 -20.75 11.37 -0.02
N GLN A 343 -20.60 11.48 -1.35
CA GLN A 343 -21.53 12.23 -2.21
C GLN A 343 -22.75 11.40 -2.67
N ASP A 344 -22.76 10.09 -2.46
CA ASP A 344 -23.86 9.21 -2.91
C ASP A 344 -24.51 8.47 -1.74
N GLN A 345 -25.81 8.69 -1.53
CA GLN A 345 -26.53 8.13 -0.39
C GLN A 345 -26.52 6.59 -0.37
N ASN A 346 -26.59 5.93 -1.54
CA ASN A 346 -26.60 4.47 -1.58
C ASN A 346 -25.24 3.90 -1.16
N LEU A 347 -24.14 4.52 -1.59
CA LEU A 347 -22.80 4.13 -1.16
C LEU A 347 -22.56 4.42 0.31
N ARG A 348 -23.06 5.56 0.84
CA ARG A 348 -23.02 5.84 2.27
C ARG A 348 -23.72 4.75 3.07
N ASP A 349 -24.93 4.38 2.67
CA ASP A 349 -25.71 3.35 3.35
C ASP A 349 -25.05 1.97 3.23
N ALA A 350 -24.52 1.63 2.06
CA ALA A 350 -23.84 0.35 1.82
C ALA A 350 -22.57 0.18 2.67
N LEU A 351 -21.86 1.28 2.91
CA LEU A 351 -20.63 1.32 3.70
C LEU A 351 -20.88 1.58 5.19
N ASP A 352 -22.10 1.91 5.60
CA ASP A 352 -22.43 2.37 6.96
C ASP A 352 -21.69 3.67 7.38
N LEU A 353 -21.58 4.62 6.43
CA LEU A 353 -20.97 5.93 6.66
C LEU A 353 -21.95 6.93 7.26
N SER A 354 -21.73 7.32 8.51
CA SER A 354 -22.57 8.24 9.27
C SER A 354 -21.75 9.32 9.99
N GLN A 355 -22.43 10.20 10.72
CA GLN A 355 -21.80 11.26 11.52
C GLN A 355 -20.96 10.72 12.69
N THR A 356 -21.08 9.43 13.04
CA THR A 356 -20.25 8.77 14.06
C THR A 356 -19.11 7.94 13.45
N SER A 357 -18.93 8.00 12.12
CA SER A 357 -17.86 7.26 11.45
C SER A 357 -16.51 7.91 11.71
N ARG A 358 -15.54 7.11 12.16
CA ARG A 358 -14.13 7.49 12.35
C ARG A 358 -13.32 6.77 11.30
N VAL A 359 -12.84 7.50 10.30
CA VAL A 359 -12.21 6.93 9.11
C VAL A 359 -10.70 7.05 9.21
N MET A 360 -10.00 5.92 9.09
CA MET A 360 -8.55 5.87 8.93
C MET A 360 -8.19 5.68 7.45
N LEU A 361 -7.22 6.47 6.98
CA LEU A 361 -6.68 6.44 5.64
C LEU A 361 -5.17 6.20 5.72
N ILE A 362 -4.61 5.44 4.78
CA ILE A 362 -3.16 5.19 4.69
C ILE A 362 -2.59 5.93 3.47
N GLY A 363 -1.85 7.01 3.71
CA GLY A 363 -1.09 7.71 2.69
C GLY A 363 0.20 6.99 2.37
N THR A 364 0.20 6.17 1.33
CA THR A 364 1.27 5.20 1.04
C THR A 364 2.57 5.83 0.55
N GLU A 365 2.50 7.01 -0.07
CA GLU A 365 3.65 7.69 -0.66
C GLU A 365 3.46 9.20 -0.77
N GLY A 366 4.59 9.92 -0.78
CA GLY A 366 4.64 11.34 -1.12
C GLY A 366 4.89 11.55 -2.62
N ALA A 367 5.52 12.66 -2.99
CA ALA A 367 5.95 12.94 -4.37
C ALA A 367 7.18 12.09 -4.74
N THR A 368 7.00 10.78 -4.93
CA THR A 368 8.08 9.83 -5.28
C THR A 368 8.65 10.07 -6.67
N ASP A 369 7.86 10.63 -7.58
CA ASP A 369 8.30 11.24 -8.83
C ASP A 369 7.88 12.73 -8.85
N PRO A 370 8.79 13.67 -8.53
CA PRO A 370 8.46 15.09 -8.45
C PRO A 370 7.95 15.70 -9.75
N GLU A 371 8.37 15.16 -10.92
CA GLU A 371 7.94 15.66 -12.21
C GLU A 371 6.48 15.28 -12.48
N ILE A 372 6.12 14.01 -12.26
CA ILE A 372 4.74 13.52 -12.39
C ILE A 372 3.84 14.23 -11.37
N TYR A 373 4.28 14.35 -10.11
CA TYR A 373 3.55 15.06 -9.08
C TYR A 373 3.24 16.51 -9.49
N ALA A 374 4.25 17.25 -9.97
CA ALA A 374 4.07 18.62 -10.43
C ALA A 374 3.13 18.71 -11.64
N GLN A 375 3.18 17.75 -12.56
CA GLN A 375 2.25 17.70 -13.70
C GLN A 375 0.80 17.53 -13.22
N LEU A 376 0.53 16.55 -12.34
CA LEU A 376 -0.82 16.25 -11.88
C LEU A 376 -1.42 17.36 -11.01
N ILE A 377 -0.62 17.97 -10.12
CA ILE A 377 -1.07 19.11 -9.32
C ILE A 377 -1.45 20.31 -10.19
N ASN A 378 -0.77 20.50 -11.33
CA ASN A 378 -1.01 21.64 -12.23
C ASN A 378 -2.06 21.36 -13.33
N GLN A 379 -2.42 20.10 -13.60
CA GLN A 379 -3.28 19.71 -14.73
C GLN A 379 -4.77 20.00 -14.53
N ALA A 380 -5.31 20.07 -13.32
CA ALA A 380 -6.74 20.31 -13.11
C ALA A 380 -7.05 21.79 -12.87
N SER A 381 -6.96 22.60 -13.93
CA SER A 381 -7.54 23.95 -14.02
C SER A 381 -8.90 23.90 -14.69
#